data_AF-A0AB74H251-F1
#
_entry.id   AF-A0AB74H251-F1
#
_cell.length_a   1.000
_cell.length_b   1.000
_cell.length_c   1.000
_cell.angle_alpha   90.00
_cell.angle_beta   90.00
_cell.angle_gamma   90.00
#
_symmetry.space_group_name_H-M   'P 1'
#
loop_
_entity.id
_entity.type
_entity.pdbx_description
1 polymer ?
#
loop_
_entity_poly.entity_id
_entity_poly.type
_entity_poly.pdbx_seq_one_letter_code
_entity_poly.pdbx_strand_id
1 'polypeptide(L)'
;MCALLLAKADLMTITMTVFLVNLRNMLMSLHATTIFKSAHLMNQLAIGTLITDESYGVLLGEALHHKVVSPSWMHGNNVMSYLTWVISTIIGTLLGSTIPNPEMFGLDFALVAMFIDLFVFQLFGMLSDGKRLVVYVLASVGLSYFLLATFLSGALSVLLATVVGCSVGVVLDDK
;
A
#
# COMPACT_ATOMS: atom_id res chain seq x y z
N MET A 1 2.69 -16.37 7.36
CA MET A 1 3.70 -16.99 8.24
C MET A 1 3.21 -18.29 8.88
N CYS A 2 2.12 -18.27 9.65
CA CYS A 2 1.60 -19.48 10.33
C CYS A 2 1.34 -20.67 9.38
N ALA A 3 0.75 -20.42 8.20
CA ALA A 3 0.53 -21.47 7.19
C ALA A 3 1.84 -22.11 6.67
N LEU A 4 2.90 -21.32 6.48
CA LEU A 4 4.20 -21.82 6.00
C LEU A 4 4.96 -22.60 7.09
N LEU A 5 4.83 -22.16 8.35
CA LEU A 5 5.36 -22.89 9.50
C LEU A 5 4.66 -24.25 9.65
N LEU A 6 3.33 -24.29 9.49
CA LEU A 6 2.55 -25.53 9.51
C LEU A 6 2.90 -26.47 8.34
N ALA A 7 3.25 -25.91 7.18
CA ALA A 7 3.73 -26.66 6.02
C ALA A 7 5.18 -27.16 6.14
N LYS A 8 5.86 -26.90 7.28
CA LYS A 8 7.28 -27.22 7.50
C LYS A 8 8.21 -26.68 6.40
N ALA A 9 7.88 -25.52 5.83
CA ALA A 9 8.74 -24.84 4.88
C ALA A 9 10.07 -24.46 5.55
N ASP A 10 11.16 -24.48 4.78
CA ASP A 10 12.45 -24.06 5.26
C ASP A 10 12.48 -22.54 5.57
N LEU A 11 13.39 -22.14 6.45
CA LEU A 11 13.48 -20.76 6.92
C LEU A 11 13.74 -19.76 5.77
N MET A 12 14.48 -20.18 4.74
CA MET A 12 14.77 -19.35 3.58
C MET A 12 13.51 -19.10 2.76
N THR A 13 12.70 -20.11 2.48
CA THR A 13 11.40 -19.95 1.80
C THR A 13 10.45 -19.07 2.60
N ILE A 14 10.38 -19.21 3.92
CA ILE A 14 9.54 -18.36 4.77
C ILE A 14 9.99 -16.90 4.68
N THR A 15 11.29 -16.66 4.85
CA THR A 15 11.88 -15.31 4.81
C THR A 15 11.65 -14.66 3.45
N MET A 16 11.95 -15.37 2.37
CA MET A 16 11.74 -14.87 1.00
C MET A 16 10.27 -14.61 0.70
N THR A 17 9.35 -15.49 1.12
CA THR A 17 7.92 -15.29 0.89
C THR A 17 7.40 -14.08 1.65
N VAL A 18 7.76 -13.95 2.95
CA VAL A 18 7.36 -12.80 3.76
C VAL A 18 7.94 -11.51 3.18
N PHE A 19 9.21 -11.51 2.79
CA PHE A 19 9.87 -10.36 2.17
C PHE A 19 9.18 -9.96 0.86
N LEU A 20 8.97 -10.90 -0.06
CA LEU A 20 8.38 -10.63 -1.37
C LEU A 20 6.93 -10.15 -1.27
N VAL A 21 6.14 -10.72 -0.35
CA VAL A 21 4.75 -10.29 -0.12
C VAL A 21 4.70 -8.89 0.51
N ASN A 22 5.65 -8.54 1.38
CA ASN A 22 5.69 -7.24 2.05
C ASN A 22 6.53 -6.19 1.32
N LEU A 23 7.09 -6.50 0.15
CA LEU A 23 7.96 -5.59 -0.60
C LEU A 23 7.26 -4.25 -0.93
N ARG A 24 5.93 -4.25 -1.07
CA ARG A 24 5.15 -3.02 -1.28
C ARG A 24 5.40 -1.96 -0.20
N ASN A 25 5.51 -2.39 1.05
CA ASN A 25 5.78 -1.49 2.17
C ASN A 25 7.19 -0.90 2.06
N MET A 26 8.16 -1.71 1.62
CA MET A 26 9.52 -1.23 1.34
C MET A 26 9.54 -0.15 0.25
N LEU A 27 8.81 -0.35 -0.85
CA LEU A 27 8.72 0.62 -1.94
C LEU A 27 8.06 1.93 -1.50
N MET A 28 6.96 1.86 -0.72
CA MET A 28 6.31 3.04 -0.16
C MET A 28 7.23 3.78 0.81
N SER A 29 7.93 3.06 1.69
CA SER A 29 8.92 3.65 2.60
C SER A 29 10.06 4.33 1.84
N LEU A 30 10.55 3.72 0.76
CA LEU A 30 11.58 4.31 -0.10
C LEU A 30 11.09 5.63 -0.71
N HIS A 31 9.87 5.67 -1.26
CA HIS A 31 9.31 6.93 -1.78
C HIS A 31 9.12 7.98 -0.66
N ALA A 32 8.62 7.58 0.52
CA ALA A 32 8.46 8.50 1.64
C ALA A 32 9.78 9.19 2.05
N THR A 33 10.93 8.50 1.96
CA THR A 33 12.23 9.15 2.22
C THR A 33 12.54 10.30 1.26
N THR A 34 12.01 10.25 0.03
CA THR A 34 12.20 11.34 -0.95
C THR A 34 11.38 12.59 -0.63
N ILE A 35 10.27 12.43 0.10
CA ILE A 35 9.43 13.53 0.62
C ILE A 35 10.09 14.18 1.84
N PHE A 36 10.71 13.38 2.72
CA PHE A 36 11.30 13.84 3.99
C PHE A 36 12.84 13.90 3.97
N LYS A 37 13.46 14.24 2.83
CA LYS A 37 14.93 14.23 2.65
C LYS A 37 15.73 15.00 3.72
N SER A 38 15.15 16.03 4.32
CA SER A 38 15.79 16.86 5.34
C SER A 38 15.64 16.33 6.78
N ALA A 39 14.88 15.26 7.00
CA ALA A 39 14.65 14.69 8.33
C ALA A 39 15.82 13.83 8.80
N HIS A 40 16.05 13.77 10.12
CA HIS A 40 17.07 12.90 10.72
C HIS A 40 16.81 11.42 10.40
N LEU A 41 17.88 10.62 10.25
CA LEU A 41 17.79 9.20 9.89
C LEU A 41 16.81 8.40 10.77
N MET A 42 16.82 8.66 12.07
CA MET A 42 15.89 8.00 13.01
C MET A 42 14.42 8.32 12.74
N ASN A 43 14.11 9.55 12.32
CA ASN A 43 12.74 9.91 11.94
C ASN A 43 12.34 9.22 10.65
N GLN A 44 13.25 9.14 9.66
CA GLN A 44 12.98 8.42 8.41
C GLN A 44 12.74 6.93 8.65
N LEU A 45 13.54 6.30 9.51
CA LEU A 45 13.35 4.90 9.90
C LEU A 45 12.03 4.69 10.64
N ALA A 46 11.68 5.57 11.58
CA ALA A 46 10.43 5.48 12.32
C ALA A 46 9.20 5.70 11.42
N ILE A 47 9.26 6.65 10.47
CA ILE A 47 8.21 6.85 9.46
C ILE A 47 8.06 5.61 8.59
N GLY A 48 9.16 5.08 8.04
CA GLY A 48 9.14 3.93 7.14
C GLY A 48 8.76 2.60 7.82
N THR A 49 8.95 2.48 9.13
CA THR A 49 8.58 1.26 9.88
C THR A 49 7.08 1.21 10.16
N LEU A 50 6.43 2.37 10.30
CA LEU A 50 5.02 2.50 10.69
C LEU A 50 4.10 2.81 9.51
N ILE A 51 4.62 2.83 8.28
CA ILE A 51 3.83 3.17 7.10
C ILE A 51 2.94 2.01 6.69
N THR A 52 1.71 2.30 6.31
CA THR A 52 0.74 1.35 5.74
C THR A 52 0.21 1.89 4.42
N ASP A 53 -0.55 1.07 3.68
CA ASP A 53 -1.16 1.49 2.41
C ASP A 53 -2.07 2.72 2.61
N GLU A 54 -2.81 2.73 3.72
CA GLU A 54 -3.74 3.80 4.10
C GLU A 54 -2.99 5.05 4.54
N SER A 55 -2.01 4.92 5.44
CA SER A 55 -1.26 6.07 5.94
C SER A 55 -0.43 6.72 4.83
N TYR A 56 0.06 5.92 3.88
CA TYR A 56 0.70 6.39 2.66
C TYR A 56 -0.28 7.08 1.71
N GLY A 57 -1.49 6.53 1.51
CA GLY A 57 -2.54 7.18 0.72
C GLY A 57 -2.91 8.57 1.25
N VAL A 58 -3.06 8.69 2.57
CA VAL A 58 -3.33 9.98 3.23
C VAL A 58 -2.14 10.94 3.09
N LEU A 59 -0.90 10.45 3.20
CA LEU A 59 0.31 11.24 2.95
C LEU A 59 0.34 11.83 1.52
N LEU A 60 0.01 11.02 0.51
CA LEU A 60 -0.02 11.49 -0.88
C LEU A 60 -1.12 12.55 -1.08
N GLY A 61 -2.30 12.35 -0.50
CA GLY A 61 -3.37 13.36 -0.52
C GLY A 61 -2.93 14.68 0.11
N GLU A 62 -2.30 14.62 1.28
CA GLU A 62 -1.76 15.79 1.97
C GLU A 62 -0.68 16.49 1.13
N ALA A 63 0.24 15.72 0.52
CA ALA A 63 1.32 16.26 -0.32
C ALA A 63 0.81 16.95 -1.60
N LEU A 64 -0.37 16.57 -2.10
CA LEU A 64 -1.02 17.24 -3.24
C LEU A 64 -1.63 18.60 -2.85
N HIS A 65 -2.22 18.68 -1.65
CA HIS A 65 -2.84 19.92 -1.15
C HIS A 65 -1.83 20.88 -0.50
N HIS A 66 -0.77 20.35 0.10
CA HIS A 66 0.23 21.11 0.85
C HIS A 66 1.64 20.90 0.28
N LYS A 67 2.33 21.99 -0.07
CA LYS A 67 3.67 21.95 -0.67
C LYS A 67 4.76 21.36 0.23
N VAL A 68 4.55 21.35 1.55
CA VAL A 68 5.52 20.85 2.54
C VAL A 68 4.78 20.11 3.64
N VAL A 69 4.99 18.79 3.73
CA VAL A 69 4.48 17.96 4.82
C VAL A 69 5.56 17.84 5.89
N SER A 70 5.20 18.08 7.15
CA SER A 70 6.16 17.96 8.26
C SER A 70 6.34 16.50 8.71
N PRO A 71 7.55 16.07 9.11
CA PRO A 71 7.75 14.73 9.67
C PRO A 71 6.89 14.45 10.92
N SER A 72 6.65 15.48 11.74
CA SER A 72 5.79 15.37 12.94
C SER A 72 4.34 15.06 12.57
N TRP A 73 3.84 15.63 11.48
CA TRP A 73 2.50 15.32 10.98
C TRP A 73 2.42 13.86 10.53
N MET A 74 3.45 13.36 9.83
CA MET A 74 3.50 11.96 9.39
C MET A 74 3.51 10.97 10.56
N HIS A 75 4.22 11.28 11.65
CA HIS A 75 4.14 10.48 12.87
C HIS A 75 2.74 10.49 13.48
N GLY A 76 2.07 11.65 13.50
CA GLY A 76 0.68 11.76 13.92
C GLY A 76 -0.26 10.89 13.07
N ASN A 77 -0.11 10.94 11.75
CA ASN A 77 -0.87 10.12 10.80
C ASN A 77 -0.68 8.62 11.04
N ASN A 78 0.57 8.17 11.20
CA ASN A 78 0.88 6.77 11.50
C ASN A 78 0.27 6.34 12.84
N VAL A 79 0.48 7.09 13.92
CA VAL A 79 -0.06 6.76 15.25
C VAL A 79 -1.59 6.72 15.23
N MET A 80 -2.23 7.70 14.60
CA MET A 80 -3.69 7.73 14.49
C MET A 80 -4.22 6.55 13.69
N SER A 81 -3.54 6.16 12.60
CA SER A 81 -3.91 4.98 11.81
C SER A 81 -3.89 3.70 12.65
N TYR A 82 -2.83 3.50 13.45
CA TYR A 82 -2.75 2.35 14.37
C TYR A 82 -3.80 2.41 15.48
N LEU A 83 -4.04 3.58 16.07
CA LEU A 83 -5.06 3.74 17.11
C LEU A 83 -6.46 3.42 16.56
N THR A 84 -6.79 3.97 15.39
CA THR A 84 -8.05 3.68 14.70
C THR A 84 -8.19 2.19 14.39
N TRP A 85 -7.11 1.53 13.94
CA TRP A 85 -7.11 0.09 13.70
C TRP A 85 -7.39 -0.72 14.98
N VAL A 86 -6.73 -0.40 16.09
CA VAL A 86 -6.95 -1.07 17.39
C VAL A 86 -8.39 -0.86 17.86
N ILE A 87 -8.86 0.39 17.87
CA ILE A 87 -10.22 0.72 18.33
C ILE A 87 -11.26 0.03 17.45
N SER A 88 -11.11 0.09 16.13
CA SER A 88 -12.04 -0.55 15.18
C SER A 88 -12.03 -2.06 15.31
N THR A 89 -10.87 -2.68 15.59
CA THR A 89 -10.76 -4.13 15.82
C THR A 89 -11.47 -4.53 17.11
N ILE A 90 -11.32 -3.76 18.18
CA ILE A 90 -12.02 -4.01 19.46
C ILE A 90 -13.53 -3.90 19.25
N ILE A 91 -13.99 -2.80 18.64
CA ILE A 91 -15.41 -2.57 18.35
C ILE A 91 -15.96 -3.67 17.43
N GLY A 92 -15.24 -3.99 16.35
CA GLY A 92 -15.62 -5.02 15.38
C GLY A 92 -15.67 -6.41 15.99
N THR A 93 -14.77 -6.74 16.93
CA THR A 93 -14.79 -8.03 17.64
C THR A 93 -15.99 -8.11 18.60
N LEU A 94 -16.27 -7.03 19.33
CA LEU A 94 -17.41 -6.98 20.26
C LEU A 94 -18.74 -7.09 19.52
N LEU A 95 -18.92 -6.29 18.46
CA LEU A 95 -20.14 -6.28 17.65
C LEU A 95 -20.24 -7.50 16.72
N GLY A 96 -19.11 -8.05 16.25
CA GLY A 96 -19.11 -9.22 15.38
C GLY A 96 -19.76 -10.44 16.02
N SER A 97 -19.68 -10.57 17.35
CA SER A 97 -20.34 -11.65 18.10
C SER A 97 -21.87 -11.51 18.19
N THR A 98 -22.42 -10.32 17.94
CA THR A 98 -23.85 -10.01 18.07
C THR A 98 -24.58 -9.93 16.72
N ILE A 99 -23.87 -9.87 15.59
CA ILE A 99 -24.45 -9.77 14.25
C ILE A 99 -24.84 -11.18 13.75
N PRO A 100 -26.15 -11.49 13.63
CA PRO A 100 -26.61 -12.74 13.05
C PRO A 100 -26.50 -12.61 11.53
N ASN A 101 -25.53 -13.32 10.94
CA ASN A 101 -25.24 -13.38 9.52
C ASN A 101 -24.60 -12.09 8.92
N PRO A 102 -23.26 -11.95 9.03
CA PRO A 102 -22.49 -10.81 8.49
C PRO A 102 -22.63 -10.60 6.98
N GLU A 103 -22.89 -11.66 6.21
CA GLU A 103 -22.98 -11.63 4.74
C GLU A 103 -24.17 -10.78 4.26
N MET A 104 -25.29 -10.77 4.99
CA MET A 104 -26.44 -9.93 4.64
C MET A 104 -26.14 -8.43 4.71
N PHE A 105 -25.14 -8.05 5.50
CA PHE A 105 -24.70 -6.65 5.64
C PHE A 105 -23.59 -6.28 4.66
N GLY A 106 -23.15 -7.19 3.78
CA GLY A 106 -22.08 -6.94 2.82
C GLY A 106 -20.70 -6.74 3.46
N LEU A 107 -20.50 -7.27 4.69
CA LEU A 107 -19.24 -7.13 5.42
C LEU A 107 -18.10 -7.94 4.77
N ASP A 108 -18.43 -8.94 3.97
CA ASP A 108 -17.52 -9.67 3.08
C ASP A 108 -16.91 -8.79 1.97
N PHE A 109 -17.64 -7.77 1.53
CA PHE A 109 -17.17 -6.81 0.54
C PHE A 109 -16.36 -5.64 1.14
N ALA A 110 -16.38 -5.45 2.46
CA ALA A 110 -15.77 -4.28 3.10
C ALA A 110 -14.27 -4.11 2.78
N LEU A 111 -13.51 -5.22 2.76
CA LEU A 111 -12.09 -5.18 2.43
C LEU A 111 -11.83 -4.79 0.97
N VAL A 112 -12.66 -5.30 0.05
CA VAL A 112 -12.57 -4.97 -1.38
C VAL A 112 -12.94 -3.50 -1.60
N ALA A 113 -14.02 -3.02 -0.96
CA ALA A 113 -14.44 -1.62 -1.00
C ALA A 113 -13.33 -0.67 -0.54
N MET A 114 -12.64 -1.00 0.56
CA MET A 114 -11.52 -0.22 1.07
C MET A 114 -10.40 -0.03 0.02
N PHE A 115 -9.99 -1.11 -0.66
CA PHE A 115 -8.96 -1.00 -1.70
C PHE A 115 -9.42 -0.23 -2.93
N ILE A 116 -10.71 -0.35 -3.30
CA ILE A 116 -11.29 0.47 -4.38
C ILE A 116 -11.24 1.94 -4.01
N ASP A 117 -11.64 2.31 -2.80
CA ASP A 117 -11.63 3.69 -2.34
C ASP A 117 -10.21 4.27 -2.30
N LEU A 118 -9.24 3.52 -1.76
CA LEU A 118 -7.82 3.93 -1.77
C LEU A 118 -7.30 4.14 -3.19
N PHE A 119 -7.61 3.21 -4.11
CA PHE A 119 -7.21 3.31 -5.51
C PHE A 119 -7.82 4.53 -6.19
N VAL A 120 -9.12 4.76 -6.00
CA VAL A 120 -9.85 5.90 -6.57
C VAL A 120 -9.30 7.21 -6.02
N PHE A 121 -9.04 7.30 -4.71
CA PHE A 121 -8.46 8.49 -4.09
C PHE A 121 -7.07 8.82 -4.67
N GLN A 122 -6.21 7.81 -4.83
CA GLN A 122 -4.89 7.99 -5.44
C GLN A 122 -5.00 8.36 -6.92
N LEU A 123 -5.91 7.74 -7.67
CA LEU A 123 -6.15 8.08 -9.08
C LEU A 123 -6.59 9.53 -9.26
N PHE A 124 -7.51 10.03 -8.44
CA PHE A 124 -7.94 11.42 -8.52
C PHE A 124 -6.78 12.40 -8.31
N GLY A 125 -5.86 12.08 -7.38
CA GLY A 125 -4.64 12.84 -7.18
C GLY A 125 -3.74 12.86 -8.43
N MET A 126 -3.45 11.68 -8.98
CA MET A 126 -2.59 11.54 -10.16
C MET A 126 -3.18 12.14 -11.45
N LEU A 127 -4.51 12.15 -11.59
CA LEU A 127 -5.19 12.74 -12.74
C LEU A 127 -4.97 14.27 -12.82
N SER A 128 -4.62 14.92 -11.71
CA SER A 128 -4.27 16.35 -11.69
C SER A 128 -2.93 16.64 -12.39
N ASP A 129 -1.98 15.69 -12.36
CA ASP A 129 -0.64 15.85 -12.93
C ASP A 129 -0.56 15.46 -14.41
N GLY A 130 -1.49 14.65 -14.92
CA GLY A 130 -1.57 14.35 -16.35
C GLY A 130 -2.27 13.04 -16.69
N LYS A 131 -3.46 13.13 -17.29
CA LYS A 131 -4.28 11.96 -17.68
C LYS A 131 -3.53 10.94 -18.55
N ARG A 132 -2.63 11.41 -19.41
CA ARG A 132 -1.87 10.56 -20.34
C ARG A 132 -0.88 9.65 -19.61
N LEU A 133 -0.18 10.17 -18.60
CA LEU A 133 0.77 9.39 -17.79
C LEU A 133 0.05 8.28 -17.04
N VAL A 134 -1.07 8.60 -16.38
CA VAL A 134 -1.90 7.65 -15.64
C VAL A 134 -2.34 6.49 -16.52
N VAL A 135 -2.83 6.78 -17.73
CA VAL A 135 -3.29 5.73 -18.67
C VAL A 135 -2.14 4.81 -19.08
N TYR A 136 -0.96 5.34 -19.41
CA TYR A 136 0.18 4.49 -19.79
C TYR A 136 0.70 3.64 -18.62
N VAL A 137 0.77 4.21 -17.42
CA VAL A 137 1.18 3.47 -16.23
C VAL A 137 0.19 2.34 -15.96
N LEU A 138 -1.12 2.61 -15.91
CA LEU A 138 -2.14 1.59 -15.68
C LEU A 138 -2.15 0.51 -16.76
N ALA A 139 -2.02 0.89 -18.03
CA ALA A 139 -1.94 -0.07 -19.13
C ALA A 139 -0.70 -0.96 -19.03
N SER A 140 0.46 -0.39 -18.68
CA SER A 140 1.70 -1.14 -18.53
C SER A 140 1.64 -2.13 -17.36
N VAL A 141 1.09 -1.72 -16.22
CA VAL A 141 0.90 -2.58 -15.03
C VAL A 141 -0.11 -3.69 -15.34
N GLY A 142 -1.25 -3.37 -15.94
CA GLY A 142 -2.28 -4.36 -16.27
C GLY A 142 -1.79 -5.41 -17.27
N LEU A 143 -1.11 -4.97 -18.34
CA LEU A 143 -0.58 -5.88 -19.36
C LEU A 143 0.54 -6.76 -18.81
N SER A 144 1.49 -6.17 -18.08
CA SER A 144 2.60 -6.93 -17.48
C SER A 144 2.09 -7.92 -16.43
N TYR A 145 1.13 -7.54 -15.59
CA TYR A 145 0.52 -8.45 -14.63
C TYR A 145 -0.15 -9.64 -15.32
N PHE A 146 -0.98 -9.40 -16.33
CA PHE A 146 -1.69 -10.48 -17.04
C PHE A 146 -0.73 -11.47 -17.69
N LEU A 147 0.36 -10.97 -18.31
CA LEU A 147 1.39 -11.81 -18.91
C LEU A 147 2.21 -12.58 -17.89
N LEU A 148 2.51 -12.00 -16.73
CA LEU A 148 3.33 -12.65 -15.71
C LEU A 148 2.52 -13.63 -14.85
N ALA A 149 1.24 -13.36 -14.63
CA ALA A 149 0.34 -14.20 -13.83
C ALA A 149 0.14 -15.60 -14.45
N THR A 150 0.40 -15.78 -15.75
CA THR A 150 0.35 -17.11 -16.38
C THR A 150 1.56 -17.99 -16.05
N PHE A 151 2.68 -17.40 -15.61
CA PHE A 151 3.94 -18.12 -15.38
C PHE A 151 4.43 -18.07 -13.94
N LEU A 152 4.07 -17.04 -13.18
CA LEU A 152 4.57 -16.75 -11.85
C LEU A 152 3.46 -16.76 -10.80
N SER A 153 3.83 -16.81 -9.53
CA SER A 153 2.88 -16.61 -8.44
C SER A 153 2.25 -15.22 -8.52
N GLY A 154 1.01 -15.08 -8.01
CA GLY A 154 0.30 -13.80 -8.01
C GLY A 154 1.12 -12.67 -7.36
N ALA A 155 1.81 -12.96 -6.24
CA ALA A 155 2.66 -11.98 -5.56
C ALA A 155 3.84 -11.50 -6.40
N LEU A 156 4.55 -12.42 -7.08
CA LEU A 156 5.67 -12.07 -7.96
C LEU A 156 5.21 -11.30 -9.19
N SER A 157 4.05 -11.67 -9.73
CA SER A 157 3.46 -11.01 -10.89
C SER A 157 3.09 -9.56 -10.59
N VAL A 158 2.45 -9.30 -9.44
CA VAL A 158 2.15 -7.94 -8.98
C VAL A 158 3.43 -7.14 -8.77
N LEU A 159 4.44 -7.73 -8.12
CA LEU A 159 5.70 -7.04 -7.83
C LEU A 159 6.43 -6.60 -9.10
N LEU A 160 6.60 -7.51 -10.05
CA LEU A 160 7.26 -7.21 -11.33
C LEU A 160 6.43 -6.21 -12.16
N ALA A 161 5.10 -6.34 -12.16
CA ALA A 161 4.22 -5.40 -12.83
C ALA A 161 4.36 -3.98 -12.24
N THR A 162 4.46 -3.85 -10.92
CA THR A 162 4.72 -2.57 -10.25
C THR A 162 6.07 -1.97 -10.67
N VAL A 163 7.14 -2.77 -10.76
CA VAL A 163 8.46 -2.29 -11.22
C VAL A 163 8.40 -1.78 -12.66
N VAL A 164 7.70 -2.50 -13.55
CA VAL A 164 7.46 -2.06 -14.93
C VAL A 164 6.67 -0.76 -14.95
N GLY A 165 5.58 -0.66 -14.17
CA GLY A 165 4.78 0.55 -14.05
C GLY A 165 5.56 1.76 -13.57
N CYS A 166 6.38 1.60 -12.52
CA CYS A 166 7.26 2.65 -12.02
C CYS A 166 8.29 3.08 -13.07
N SER A 167 8.87 2.12 -13.81
CA SER A 167 9.85 2.42 -14.87
C SER A 167 9.22 3.22 -16.01
N VAL A 168 8.02 2.83 -16.45
CA VAL A 168 7.25 3.58 -17.45
C VAL A 168 6.88 4.96 -16.93
N GLY A 169 6.48 5.07 -15.66
CA GLY A 169 6.21 6.34 -15.00
C GLY A 169 7.42 7.28 -15.06
N VAL A 170 8.60 6.83 -14.63
CA VAL A 170 9.83 7.64 -14.63
C VAL A 170 10.29 8.03 -16.04
N VAL A 171 10.12 7.16 -17.04
CA VAL A 171 10.52 7.46 -18.43
C VAL A 171 9.58 8.47 -19.09
N LEU A 172 8.31 8.51 -18.70
CA LEU A 172 7.30 9.39 -19.29
C LEU A 172 7.09 10.69 -18.50
N ASP A 173 7.54 10.75 -17.25
CA ASP A 173 7.48 11.94 -16.41
C ASP A 173 8.71 12.83 -16.72
N ASP A 174 8.59 13.62 -17.79
CA ASP A 174 9.62 14.58 -18.27
C ASP A 174 9.72 15.84 -17.37
N LYS A 175 9.90 15.68 -16.05
CA LYS A 175 10.20 16.77 -15.10
C LYS A 175 11.58 16.66 -14.49
#